data_AF-A0A3B8J8B9-F1
#
_entry.id   AF-A0A3B8J8B9-F1
#
_cell.length_a   1.000
_cell.length_b   1.000
_cell.length_c   1.000
_cell.angle_alpha   90.00
_cell.angle_beta   90.00
_cell.angle_gamma   90.00
#
_symmetry.space_group_name_H-M   'P 1'
#
loop_
_entity.id
_entity.type
_entity.pdbx_description
1 polymer ?
#
loop_
_entity_poly.entity_id
_entity_poly.type
_entity_poly.pdbx_seq_one_letter_code
_entity_poly.pdbx_strand_id
1 'polypeptide(L)'
;MSSVKMKICVLDCNKKAIFEKRVIDIPLKEEIVITKSIEWFNDPEPCMIHRSAVMKRLYFELLEYLESQKNNGNRLLALETIPAPLLDMLDIDTKAAFIDIK
;
A
#
# COMPACT_ATOMS: atom_id res chain seq x y z
N MET A 1 -11.17 -8.40 12.81
CA MET A 1 -10.31 -7.18 12.81
C MET A 1 -8.97 -7.50 13.48
N SER A 2 -8.07 -8.23 12.80
CA SER A 2 -6.76 -8.61 13.36
C SER A 2 -5.58 -8.24 12.43
N SER A 3 -5.86 -7.72 11.24
CA SER A 3 -4.89 -7.58 10.14
C SER A 3 -4.11 -6.27 10.13
N VAL A 4 -4.50 -5.29 10.96
CA VAL A 4 -3.87 -3.95 11.04
C VAL A 4 -2.41 -4.00 11.56
N LYS A 5 -1.97 -5.15 12.08
CA LYS A 5 -0.59 -5.37 12.57
C LYS A 5 0.35 -5.96 11.50
N MET A 6 -0.13 -6.18 10.28
CA MET A 6 0.72 -6.74 9.22
C MET A 6 1.90 -5.81 8.91
N LYS A 7 3.10 -6.41 8.93
CA LYS A 7 4.34 -5.76 8.55
C LYS A 7 4.81 -6.29 7.22
N ILE A 8 5.38 -5.41 6.41
CA ILE A 8 6.05 -5.78 5.19
C ILE A 8 7.46 -5.20 5.17
N CYS A 9 8.36 -5.93 4.53
CA CYS A 9 9.73 -5.54 4.30
C CYS A 9 9.91 -5.33 2.80
N VAL A 10 10.18 -4.09 2.41
CA VAL A 10 10.44 -3.75 1.01
C VAL A 10 11.90 -3.98 0.72
N LEU A 11 12.17 -4.69 -0.37
CA LEU A 11 13.49 -5.16 -0.78
C LEU A 11 13.85 -4.57 -2.15
N ASP A 12 15.12 -4.26 -2.33
CA ASP A 12 15.70 -3.85 -3.61
C ASP A 12 15.85 -5.03 -4.59
N CYS A 13 16.21 -4.77 -5.85
CA CYS A 13 16.48 -5.82 -6.84
C CYS A 13 17.55 -6.83 -6.39
N ASN A 14 18.44 -6.43 -5.48
CA ASN A 14 19.44 -7.31 -4.85
C ASN A 14 18.90 -8.10 -3.62
N LYS A 15 17.59 -8.10 -3.37
CA LYS A 15 16.95 -8.68 -2.17
C LYS A 15 17.46 -8.10 -0.85
N LYS A 16 17.97 -6.88 -0.88
CA LYS A 16 18.43 -6.14 0.30
C LYS A 16 17.27 -5.34 0.87
N ALA A 17 17.01 -5.47 2.18
CA ALA A 17 15.95 -4.73 2.85
C ALA A 17 16.22 -3.23 2.75
N ILE A 18 15.29 -2.50 2.14
CA ILE A 18 15.30 -1.04 2.08
C ILE A 18 14.69 -0.51 3.38
N PHE A 19 13.49 -0.98 3.72
CA PHE A 19 12.82 -0.67 4.98
C PHE A 19 11.83 -1.76 5.38
N GLU A 20 11.57 -1.87 6.69
CA GLU A 20 10.52 -2.71 7.24
C GLU A 20 9.55 -1.85 8.06
N LYS A 21 8.28 -1.87 7.66
CA LYS A 21 7.23 -1.06 8.29
C LYS A 21 5.89 -1.79 8.29
N ARG A 22 4.92 -1.24 9.03
CA ARG A 22 3.53 -1.67 8.92
C ARG A 22 2.96 -1.21 7.58
N VAL A 23 2.05 -1.99 7.00
CA VAL A 23 1.40 -1.64 5.72
C VAL A 23 0.77 -0.24 5.78
N ILE A 24 0.11 0.06 6.90
CA ILE A 24 -0.53 1.37 7.18
C ILE A 24 0.45 2.52 7.48
N ASP A 25 1.73 2.24 7.63
CA ASP A 25 2.79 3.23 7.91
C ASP A 25 3.55 3.61 6.62
N ILE A 26 3.21 2.97 5.50
CA ILE A 26 3.79 3.26 4.19
C ILE A 26 3.11 4.52 3.67
N PRO A 27 3.88 5.57 3.33
CA PRO A 27 3.28 6.79 2.79
C PRO A 27 2.54 6.47 1.48
N LEU A 28 1.34 7.05 1.35
CA LEU A 28 0.57 7.03 0.12
C LEU A 28 0.88 8.29 -0.68
N LYS A 29 0.89 8.18 -2.01
CA LYS A 29 1.05 9.35 -2.88
C LYS A 29 -0.10 10.31 -2.64
N GLU A 30 0.22 11.55 -2.27
CA GLU A 30 -0.78 12.56 -1.94
C GLU A 30 -1.71 12.85 -3.13
N GLU A 31 -1.17 12.85 -4.35
CA GLU A 31 -1.92 13.03 -5.59
C GLU A 31 -3.03 11.98 -5.76
N ILE A 32 -2.76 10.72 -5.43
CA ILE A 32 -3.74 9.63 -5.50
C ILE A 32 -4.83 9.80 -4.45
N VAL A 33 -4.45 10.17 -3.23
CA VAL A 33 -5.41 10.41 -2.14
C VAL A 33 -6.33 11.58 -2.49
N ILE A 34 -5.79 12.69 -3.02
CA ILE A 34 -6.59 13.85 -3.45
C ILE A 34 -7.52 13.45 -4.58
N THR A 35 -7.00 12.82 -5.64
CA THR A 35 -7.78 12.40 -6.80
C THR A 35 -8.93 11.49 -6.39
N LYS A 36 -8.64 10.44 -5.61
CA LYS A 36 -9.67 9.50 -5.12
C LYS A 36 -10.67 10.17 -4.19
N SER A 37 -10.24 11.16 -3.40
CA SER A 37 -11.16 11.90 -2.53
C SER A 37 -12.13 12.75 -3.37
N ILE A 38 -11.64 13.43 -4.41
CA ILE A 38 -12.50 14.18 -5.34
C ILE A 38 -13.46 13.22 -6.06
N GLU A 39 -12.97 12.08 -6.55
CA GLU A 39 -13.80 11.08 -7.25
C GLU A 39 -14.88 10.45 -6.36
N TRP A 40 -14.59 10.20 -5.09
CA TRP A 40 -15.53 9.49 -4.20
C TRP A 40 -16.47 10.42 -3.45
N PHE A 41 -16.04 11.63 -3.13
CA PHE A 41 -16.81 12.59 -2.34
C PHE A 41 -17.33 13.77 -3.18
N ASN A 42 -16.98 13.86 -4.46
CA ASN A 42 -17.27 15.00 -5.34
C ASN A 42 -16.84 16.35 -4.73
N ASP A 43 -15.82 16.33 -3.89
CA ASP A 43 -15.34 17.47 -3.12
C ASP A 43 -14.01 17.95 -3.73
N PRO A 44 -13.96 19.11 -4.41
CA PRO A 44 -12.77 19.56 -5.14
C PRO A 44 -11.58 19.87 -4.21
N GLU A 45 -11.85 20.19 -2.94
CA GLU A 45 -10.85 20.44 -1.91
C GLU A 45 -11.02 19.49 -0.73
N PRO A 46 -10.65 18.21 -0.89
CA PRO A 46 -10.93 17.19 0.11
C PRO A 46 -10.29 17.54 1.45
N CYS A 47 -11.15 17.73 2.44
CA CYS A 47 -10.76 17.95 3.83
C CYS A 47 -10.06 16.71 4.42
N MET A 48 -9.37 16.90 5.55
CA MET A 48 -8.65 15.83 6.26
C MET A 48 -9.51 14.59 6.57
N ILE A 49 -10.81 14.78 6.80
CA ILE A 49 -11.77 13.69 7.05
C ILE A 49 -11.94 12.82 5.79
N HIS A 50 -12.13 13.44 4.62
CA HIS A 50 -12.24 12.74 3.33
C HIS A 50 -10.95 12.00 3.00
N ARG A 51 -9.80 12.68 3.14
CA ARG A 51 -8.48 12.06 2.90
C ARG A 51 -8.26 10.84 3.80
N SER A 52 -8.60 10.95 5.08
CA SER A 52 -8.47 9.84 6.04
C SER A 52 -9.36 8.65 5.67
N ALA A 53 -10.58 8.90 5.20
CA ALA A 53 -11.49 7.85 4.73
C ALA A 53 -10.95 7.14 3.47
N VAL A 54 -10.42 7.92 2.52
CA VAL A 54 -9.77 7.37 1.32
C VAL A 54 -8.56 6.53 1.67
N MET A 55 -7.61 7.09 2.43
CA MET A 55 -6.41 6.37 2.86
C MET A 55 -6.77 5.06 3.55
N LYS A 56 -7.74 5.07 4.46
CA LYS A 56 -8.18 3.86 5.17
C LYS A 56 -8.67 2.77 4.20
N ARG A 57 -9.40 3.16 3.16
CA ARG A 57 -9.91 2.23 2.14
C ARG A 57 -8.77 1.69 1.27
N LEU A 58 -7.86 2.55 0.82
CA LEU A 58 -6.67 2.15 0.06
C LEU A 58 -5.81 1.15 0.84
N TYR A 59 -5.54 1.43 2.12
CA TYR A 59 -4.82 0.50 2.98
C TYR A 59 -5.57 -0.82 3.19
N PHE A 60 -6.91 -0.77 3.25
CA PHE A 60 -7.71 -1.99 3.40
C PHE A 60 -7.59 -2.88 2.16
N GLU A 61 -7.70 -2.31 0.95
CA GLU A 61 -7.49 -3.05 -0.30
C GLU A 61 -6.10 -3.65 -0.39
N LEU A 62 -5.06 -2.89 0.01
CA LEU A 62 -3.70 -3.39 0.06
C LEU A 62 -3.53 -4.52 1.08
N LEU A 63 -4.10 -4.38 2.28
CA LEU A 63 -4.06 -5.41 3.31
C LEU A 63 -4.76 -6.69 2.86
N GLU A 64 -5.94 -6.59 2.26
CA GLU A 64 -6.67 -7.76 1.75
C GLU A 64 -5.86 -8.49 0.66
N TYR A 65 -5.25 -7.74 -0.25
CA TYR A 65 -4.37 -8.33 -1.27
C TYR A 65 -3.18 -9.06 -0.65
N LEU A 66 -2.47 -8.41 0.29
CA LEU A 66 -1.31 -9.02 0.97
C LEU A 66 -1.71 -10.22 1.83
N GLU A 67 -2.85 -10.17 2.53
CA GLU A 67 -3.39 -11.29 3.29
C GLU A 67 -3.74 -12.47 2.40
N SER A 68 -4.38 -12.22 1.26
CA SER A 68 -4.69 -13.26 0.27
C SER A 68 -3.42 -13.92 -0.22
N GLN A 69 -2.39 -13.14 -0.56
CA GLN A 69 -1.10 -13.68 -0.99
C GLN A 69 -0.41 -14.49 0.12
N LYS A 70 -0.41 -13.99 1.36
CA LYS A 70 0.12 -14.70 2.52
C LYS A 70 -0.60 -16.03 2.76
N ASN A 71 -1.92 -16.07 2.60
CA ASN A 71 -2.74 -17.27 2.77
C ASN A 71 -2.45 -18.31 1.67
N ASN A 72 -2.20 -17.86 0.45
CA ASN A 72 -1.72 -18.69 -0.66
C ASN A 72 -0.27 -19.19 -0.49
N GLY A 73 0.43 -18.82 0.59
CA GLY A 73 1.83 -19.18 0.84
C GLY A 73 2.84 -18.23 0.19
N ASN A 74 2.39 -17.19 -0.51
CA ASN A 74 3.23 -16.18 -1.13
C ASN A 74 3.61 -15.12 -0.10
N ARG A 75 4.80 -15.28 0.52
CA ARG A 75 5.36 -14.27 1.41
C ARG A 75 6.16 -13.21 0.66
N LEU A 76 6.87 -13.61 -0.40
CA LEU A 76 7.69 -12.72 -1.21
C LEU A 76 6.99 -12.44 -2.54
N LEU A 77 6.65 -11.18 -2.77
CA LEU A 77 5.97 -10.70 -3.97
C LEU A 77 6.89 -9.76 -4.73
N ALA A 78 7.04 -9.96 -6.04
CA ALA A 78 7.71 -8.97 -6.86
C ALA A 78 6.76 -7.80 -7.12
N LEU A 79 7.25 -6.56 -7.15
CA LEU A 79 6.42 -5.36 -7.37
C LEU A 79 5.63 -5.46 -8.69
N GLU A 80 6.20 -6.10 -9.71
CA GLU A 80 5.55 -6.38 -10.99
C GLU A 80 4.32 -7.31 -10.88
N THR A 81 4.24 -8.14 -9.84
CA THR A 81 3.10 -9.04 -9.61
C THR A 81 1.95 -8.37 -8.86
N ILE A 82 2.23 -7.23 -8.22
CA ILE A 82 1.25 -6.42 -7.52
C ILE A 82 0.46 -5.64 -8.56
N PRO A 83 -0.88 -5.61 -8.47
CA PRO A 83 -1.68 -4.85 -9.42
C PRO A 83 -1.26 -3.37 -9.41
N ALA A 84 -1.03 -2.82 -10.61
CA ALA A 84 -0.63 -1.44 -10.84
C ALA A 84 -1.37 -0.40 -9.97
N PRO A 85 -2.70 -0.44 -9.76
CA PRO A 85 -3.38 0.53 -8.89
C PRO A 85 -2.90 0.50 -7.43
N LEU A 86 -2.59 -0.68 -6.88
CA LEU A 86 -2.04 -0.82 -5.52
C LEU A 86 -0.59 -0.34 -5.44
N LEU A 87 0.17 -0.53 -6.50
CA LEU A 87 1.54 -0.06 -6.55
C LEU A 87 1.60 1.47 -6.67
N ASP A 88 0.78 2.03 -7.56
CA ASP A 88 0.82 3.44 -7.89
C ASP A 88 0.33 4.34 -6.74
N MET A 89 -0.54 3.83 -5.87
CA MET A 89 -0.96 4.54 -4.66
C MET A 89 0.13 4.65 -3.60
N LEU A 90 1.15 3.79 -3.62
CA LEU A 90 2.20 3.77 -2.60
C LEU A 90 3.36 4.68 -3.01
N ASP A 91 3.82 5.49 -2.07
CA ASP A 91 4.98 6.35 -2.24
C ASP A 91 6.25 5.58 -1.81
N ILE A 92 6.69 4.66 -2.67
CA ILE A 92 7.84 3.79 -2.43
C ILE A 92 9.01 4.23 -3.29
N ASP A 93 10.21 4.22 -2.69
CA ASP A 93 11.47 4.50 -3.38
C ASP A 93 11.61 3.64 -4.65
N THR A 94 12.04 4.26 -5.75
CA THR A 94 12.17 3.63 -7.07
C THR A 94 13.09 2.40 -7.07
N LYS A 95 13.91 2.23 -6.04
CA LYS A 95 14.77 1.06 -5.83
C LYS A 95 14.00 -0.20 -5.39
N ALA A 96 12.75 -0.06 -4.93
CA ALA A 96 11.96 -1.21 -4.52
C ALA A 96 11.71 -2.17 -5.70
N ALA A 97 11.93 -3.46 -5.47
CA ALA A 97 11.68 -4.52 -6.44
C ALA A 97 10.84 -5.68 -5.86
N PHE A 98 10.94 -5.94 -4.56
CA PHE A 98 10.15 -6.98 -3.90
C PHE A 98 9.53 -6.50 -2.59
N ILE A 99 8.43 -7.15 -2.19
CA ILE A 99 7.77 -6.99 -0.90
C ILE A 99 7.73 -8.35 -0.21
N ASP A 100 8.32 -8.43 0.98
CA ASP A 100 8.27 -9.60 1.86
C ASP A 100 7.28 -9.37 3.00
N ILE A 101 6.26 -10.21 3.09
CA ILE A 101 5.19 -10.17 4.08
C ILE A 101 5.63 -10.96 5.32
N LYS A 102 5.67 -10.30 6.47
CA LYS A 102 6.00 -10.91 7.77
C LYS A 102 4.78 -11.51 8.45
#